data_AF-A0A2M7ADA0-F1
#
_entry.id   AF-A0A2M7ADA0-F1
#
_cell.length_a   1.000
_cell.length_b   1.000
_cell.length_c   1.000
_cell.angle_alpha   90.00
_cell.angle_beta   90.00
_cell.angle_gamma   90.00
#
_symmetry.space_group_name_H-M   'P 1'
#
loop_
_entity.id
_entity.type
_entity.pdbx_description
1 polymer ?
#
loop_
_entity_poly.entity_id
_entity_poly.type
_entity_poly.pdbx_seq_one_letter_code
_entity_poly.pdbx_strand_id
1 'polypeptide(L)'
;MDRSTTSARAEPVKLQCPKCRTLTANNHPAFPLCSNRECTEYLPKCRYCSFYDSEMVECTNQRIQRMMGDTSGRVVIRDVDAYIECPEHSSTIVFNPVEQARKLVRYVTRIALTVVVVCGLAYGGYWVDAKIQTRDNRPPGVFLVTLAPDQVEVESEFTIRFSLQNLTDADTGELQLRLSERLFEWFELLEMNPMPRDMFTRGGGRYFVLSSVPGNSEMLVVMKFKPTQTGSHHCKVTVFSSEEVIYAEREFWIDVI
;
A
#
# COMPACT_ATOMS: atom_id res chain seq x y z
N MET A 1 33.21 -23.56 -67.49
CA MET A 1 33.26 -22.67 -66.31
C MET A 1 31.84 -22.55 -65.79
N ASP A 2 31.40 -23.53 -65.01
CA ASP A 2 30.03 -23.59 -64.50
C ASP A 2 29.97 -22.89 -63.14
N ARG A 3 29.22 -21.79 -63.08
CA ARG A 3 28.85 -21.13 -61.83
C ARG A 3 27.72 -21.93 -61.18
N SER A 4 28.08 -22.79 -60.24
CA SER A 4 27.16 -23.40 -59.29
C SER A 4 26.57 -22.31 -58.39
N THR A 5 25.42 -21.77 -58.74
CA THR A 5 24.59 -20.96 -57.85
C THR A 5 24.05 -21.88 -56.75
N THR A 6 24.67 -21.79 -55.56
CA THR A 6 24.13 -22.35 -54.31
C THR A 6 22.79 -21.68 -54.02
N SER A 7 21.71 -22.33 -54.47
CA SER A 7 20.35 -22.00 -54.07
C SER A 7 20.24 -22.16 -52.56
N ALA A 8 20.28 -21.04 -51.82
CA ALA A 8 19.92 -21.01 -50.42
C ALA A 8 18.50 -21.55 -50.30
N ARG A 9 18.34 -22.74 -49.71
CA ARG A 9 17.01 -23.32 -49.44
C ARG A 9 16.27 -22.34 -48.54
N ALA A 10 15.26 -21.68 -49.08
CA ALA A 10 14.35 -20.85 -48.30
C ALA A 10 13.78 -21.71 -47.16
N GLU A 11 13.87 -21.21 -45.94
CA GLU A 11 13.33 -21.90 -44.77
C GLU A 11 11.81 -22.04 -44.93
N PRO A 12 11.23 -23.22 -44.68
CA PRO A 12 9.81 -23.45 -44.91
C PRO A 12 8.96 -22.55 -43.98
N VAL A 13 7.96 -21.89 -44.56
CA VAL A 13 7.03 -21.03 -43.82
C VAL A 13 6.14 -21.91 -42.95
N LYS A 14 6.10 -21.62 -41.65
CA LYS A 14 5.26 -22.32 -40.67
C LYS A 14 3.96 -21.55 -40.47
N LEU A 15 2.85 -22.23 -40.67
CA LEU A 15 1.50 -21.71 -40.45
C LEU A 15 0.92 -22.31 -39.18
N GLN A 16 0.27 -21.48 -38.36
CA GLN A 16 -0.41 -21.90 -37.14
C GLN A 16 -1.90 -22.10 -37.41
N CYS A 17 -2.40 -23.32 -37.24
CA CYS A 17 -3.83 -23.60 -37.40
C CYS A 17 -4.67 -22.79 -36.39
N PRO A 18 -5.68 -22.02 -36.82
CA PRO A 18 -6.49 -21.23 -35.90
C PRO A 18 -7.41 -22.09 -35.02
N LYS A 19 -7.76 -23.31 -35.45
CA LYS A 19 -8.62 -24.23 -34.69
C LYS A 19 -7.87 -24.98 -33.59
N CYS A 20 -6.78 -25.67 -33.92
CA CYS A 20 -6.06 -26.52 -32.96
C CYS A 20 -4.67 -25.99 -32.57
N ARG A 21 -4.24 -24.83 -33.10
CA ARG A 21 -2.93 -24.20 -32.85
C ARG A 21 -1.70 -25.00 -33.27
N THR A 22 -1.87 -26.16 -33.91
CA THR A 22 -0.77 -26.95 -34.45
C THR A 22 -0.05 -26.20 -35.55
N LEU A 23 1.29 -26.24 -35.52
CA LEU A 23 2.15 -25.65 -36.52
C LEU A 23 2.33 -26.62 -37.70
N THR A 24 1.99 -26.18 -38.90
CA THR A 24 2.18 -26.94 -40.14
C THR A 24 3.09 -26.15 -41.05
N ALA A 25 4.20 -26.76 -41.46
CA ALA A 25 5.08 -26.15 -42.46
C ALA A 25 4.48 -26.32 -43.86
N ASN A 26 4.69 -25.34 -44.74
CA ASN A 26 4.19 -25.39 -46.12
C ASN A 26 4.80 -26.53 -46.97
N ASN A 27 5.91 -27.13 -46.52
CA ASN A 27 6.53 -28.31 -47.13
C ASN A 27 6.16 -29.62 -46.43
N HIS A 28 5.26 -29.60 -45.44
CA HIS A 28 4.83 -30.79 -44.72
C HIS A 28 3.91 -31.65 -45.62
N PRO A 29 3.97 -32.99 -45.60
CA PRO A 29 3.14 -33.85 -46.45
C PRO A 29 1.63 -33.68 -46.27
N ALA A 30 1.20 -33.22 -45.09
CA ALA A 30 -0.21 -32.94 -44.81
C ALA A 30 -0.69 -31.59 -45.39
N PHE A 31 0.23 -30.68 -45.75
CA PHE A 31 -0.15 -29.41 -46.36
C PHE A 31 -0.85 -29.68 -47.71
N PRO A 32 -1.99 -29.03 -48.01
CA PRO A 32 -2.54 -27.79 -47.44
C PRO A 32 -3.39 -27.91 -46.17
N LEU A 33 -3.57 -29.11 -45.61
CA LEU A 33 -4.32 -29.34 -44.38
C LEU A 33 -3.44 -29.18 -43.13
N CYS A 34 -4.08 -28.94 -42.00
CA CYS A 34 -3.43 -28.99 -40.70
C CYS A 34 -2.81 -30.38 -40.46
N SER A 35 -1.57 -30.42 -39.96
CA SER A 35 -0.87 -31.66 -39.61
C SER A 35 -1.50 -32.43 -38.45
N ASN A 36 -2.40 -31.81 -37.68
CA ASN A 36 -3.17 -32.51 -36.65
C ASN A 36 -4.30 -33.33 -37.30
N ARG A 37 -4.21 -34.66 -37.14
CA ARG A 37 -5.16 -35.64 -37.71
C ARG A 37 -6.60 -35.43 -37.28
N GLU A 38 -6.84 -34.83 -36.12
CA GLU A 38 -8.19 -34.58 -35.60
C GLU A 38 -8.82 -33.28 -36.13
N CYS A 39 -7.99 -32.33 -36.58
CA CYS A 39 -8.46 -30.99 -36.92
C CYS A 39 -8.76 -30.81 -38.41
N THR A 40 -8.03 -31.51 -39.29
CA THR A 40 -8.13 -31.52 -40.77
C THR A 40 -8.48 -30.17 -41.43
N GLU A 41 -8.10 -29.05 -40.81
CA GLU A 41 -8.49 -27.71 -41.23
C GLU A 41 -7.64 -27.29 -42.42
N TYR A 42 -8.28 -26.76 -43.46
CA TYR A 42 -7.59 -26.23 -44.63
C TYR A 42 -6.92 -24.89 -44.29
N LEU A 43 -5.60 -24.79 -44.47
CA LEU A 43 -4.82 -23.62 -44.06
C LEU A 43 -4.76 -22.48 -45.11
N PRO A 44 -4.77 -22.71 -46.43
CA PRO A 44 -4.77 -21.63 -47.42
C PRO A 44 -6.19 -21.20 -47.83
N LYS A 45 -6.96 -20.68 -46.86
CA LYS A 45 -8.28 -20.07 -47.11
C LYS A 45 -8.15 -18.57 -47.39
N CYS A 46 -9.09 -18.00 -48.13
CA CYS A 46 -9.16 -16.56 -48.35
C CYS A 46 -9.33 -15.79 -47.04
N ARG A 47 -10.11 -16.33 -46.10
CA ARG A 47 -10.28 -15.74 -44.77
C ARG A 47 -8.97 -15.52 -44.00
N TYR A 48 -7.93 -16.30 -44.29
CA TYR A 48 -6.61 -16.19 -43.65
C TYR A 48 -5.59 -15.42 -44.51
N CYS A 49 -6.03 -14.73 -45.57
CA CYS A 49 -5.18 -13.89 -46.41
C CYS A 49 -5.06 -12.48 -45.81
N SER A 50 -3.89 -11.84 -45.92
CA SER A 50 -3.66 -10.47 -45.48
C SER A 50 -4.45 -9.43 -46.27
N PHE A 51 -4.91 -9.79 -47.48
CA PHE A 51 -5.69 -8.94 -48.37
C PHE A 51 -7.20 -9.23 -48.31
N TYR A 52 -7.65 -10.02 -47.34
CA TYR A 52 -9.06 -10.26 -47.14
C TYR A 52 -9.64 -9.23 -46.18
N ASP A 53 -10.66 -8.50 -46.63
CA ASP A 53 -11.45 -7.62 -45.77
C ASP A 53 -12.68 -8.40 -45.27
N SER A 54 -12.71 -8.66 -43.96
CA SER A 54 -13.81 -9.41 -43.35
C SER A 54 -15.12 -8.63 -43.23
N GLU A 55 -15.07 -7.31 -43.25
CA GLU A 55 -16.25 -6.46 -43.14
C GLU A 55 -17.00 -6.40 -44.47
N MET A 56 -16.26 -6.21 -45.57
CA MET A 56 -16.82 -6.10 -46.91
C MET A 56 -16.93 -7.45 -47.64
N VAL A 57 -16.24 -8.49 -47.14
CA VAL A 57 -16.12 -9.81 -47.79
C VAL A 57 -15.50 -9.67 -49.19
N GLU A 58 -14.48 -8.81 -49.29
CA GLU A 58 -13.82 -8.45 -50.55
C GLU A 58 -12.31 -8.68 -50.49
N CYS A 59 -11.69 -8.89 -51.65
CA CYS A 59 -10.23 -8.87 -51.78
C CYS A 59 -9.73 -7.43 -51.99
N THR A 60 -8.84 -6.95 -51.12
CA THR A 60 -8.22 -5.62 -51.19
C THR A 60 -6.93 -5.57 -52.01
N ASN A 61 -6.50 -6.72 -52.56
CA ASN A 61 -5.30 -6.77 -53.39
C ASN A 61 -5.58 -6.10 -54.75
N GLN A 62 -4.96 -4.93 -54.99
CA GLN A 62 -5.15 -4.15 -56.20
C GLN A 62 -4.84 -4.92 -57.49
N ARG A 63 -3.86 -5.84 -57.47
CA ARG A 63 -3.52 -6.63 -58.66
C ARG A 63 -4.64 -7.60 -59.01
N ILE A 64 -5.22 -8.25 -58.01
CA ILE A 64 -6.36 -9.15 -58.17
C ILE A 64 -7.60 -8.36 -58.61
N GLN A 65 -7.85 -7.19 -58.00
CA GLN A 65 -8.95 -6.30 -58.39
C GLN A 65 -8.89 -5.88 -59.86
N ARG A 66 -7.70 -5.60 -60.41
CA ARG A 66 -7.54 -5.26 -61.83
C ARG A 66 -7.78 -6.44 -62.78
N MET A 67 -7.53 -7.67 -62.33
CA MET A 67 -7.65 -8.87 -63.18
C MET A 67 -9.04 -9.50 -63.11
N MET A 68 -9.67 -9.47 -61.94
CA MET A 68 -10.91 -10.21 -61.66
C MET A 68 -12.04 -9.32 -61.10
N GLY A 69 -11.80 -8.01 -61.00
CA GLY A 69 -12.80 -7.06 -60.51
C GLY A 69 -14.00 -6.95 -61.44
N ASP A 70 -15.15 -6.66 -60.84
CA ASP A 70 -16.36 -6.30 -61.57
C ASP A 70 -16.26 -4.90 -62.21
N THR A 71 -17.37 -4.40 -62.77
CA THR A 71 -17.43 -3.04 -63.36
C THR A 71 -17.13 -1.92 -62.37
N SER A 72 -17.16 -2.20 -61.07
CA SER A 72 -16.78 -1.28 -59.99
C SER A 72 -15.36 -1.50 -59.46
N GLY A 73 -14.61 -2.47 -60.03
CA GLY A 73 -13.27 -2.84 -59.64
C GLY A 73 -13.19 -3.67 -58.35
N ARG A 74 -14.31 -4.22 -57.89
CA ARG A 74 -14.40 -4.99 -56.64
C ARG A 74 -14.36 -6.48 -56.90
N VAL A 75 -13.78 -7.23 -55.95
CA VAL A 75 -13.71 -8.70 -56.00
C VAL A 75 -14.37 -9.23 -54.75
N VAL A 76 -15.66 -9.54 -54.85
CA VAL A 76 -16.46 -10.13 -53.77
C VAL A 76 -16.16 -11.62 -53.67
N ILE A 77 -15.77 -12.08 -52.49
CA ILE A 77 -15.42 -13.48 -52.22
C ILE A 77 -16.69 -14.20 -51.77
N ARG A 78 -17.32 -14.96 -52.66
CA ARG A 78 -18.59 -15.66 -52.38
C ARG A 78 -18.44 -16.78 -51.35
N ASP A 79 -17.29 -17.44 -51.34
CA ASP A 79 -16.96 -18.49 -50.38
C ASP A 79 -15.57 -18.22 -49.79
N VAL A 80 -15.57 -17.77 -48.53
CA VAL A 80 -14.36 -17.38 -47.80
C VAL A 80 -13.55 -18.58 -47.32
N ASP A 81 -14.19 -19.75 -47.27
CA ASP A 81 -13.63 -21.03 -46.87
C ASP A 81 -13.22 -21.90 -48.07
N ALA A 82 -13.68 -21.57 -49.27
CA ALA A 82 -13.29 -22.24 -50.51
C ALA A 82 -11.79 -22.13 -50.77
N TYR A 83 -11.27 -23.20 -51.37
CA TYR A 83 -9.92 -23.20 -51.93
C TYR A 83 -9.87 -22.28 -53.14
N ILE A 84 -9.01 -21.27 -53.07
CA ILE A 84 -8.65 -20.45 -54.22
C ILE A 84 -7.16 -20.59 -54.46
N GLU A 85 -6.78 -21.14 -55.62
CA GLU A 85 -5.42 -21.09 -56.15
C GLU A 85 -5.06 -19.65 -56.52
N CYS A 86 -4.84 -18.81 -55.50
CA CYS A 86 -4.43 -17.43 -55.68
C CYS A 86 -2.90 -17.34 -55.60
N PRO A 87 -2.20 -16.93 -56.68
CA PRO A 87 -0.75 -16.80 -56.68
C PRO A 87 -0.24 -15.68 -55.75
N GLU A 88 -1.13 -14.76 -55.36
CA GLU A 88 -0.84 -13.62 -54.47
C GLU A 88 -1.35 -13.89 -53.03
N HIS A 89 -1.66 -15.14 -52.67
CA HIS A 89 -2.09 -15.47 -51.30
C HIS A 89 -0.95 -15.25 -50.31
N SER A 90 -1.16 -14.35 -49.35
CA SER A 90 -0.24 -14.08 -48.27
C SER A 90 -0.94 -14.38 -46.95
N SER A 91 -0.49 -15.40 -46.23
CA SER A 91 -1.18 -15.89 -45.05
C SER A 91 -0.92 -15.03 -43.81
N THR A 92 -1.96 -14.68 -43.06
CA THR A 92 -1.86 -13.97 -41.76
C THR A 92 -1.57 -14.90 -40.59
N ILE A 93 -1.77 -16.21 -40.78
CA ILE A 93 -1.53 -17.23 -39.75
C ILE A 93 -0.08 -17.72 -39.72
N VAL A 94 0.87 -16.92 -40.23
CA VAL A 94 2.30 -17.23 -40.18
C VAL A 94 2.80 -17.16 -38.73
N PHE A 95 3.44 -18.22 -38.28
CA PHE A 95 3.99 -18.29 -36.94
C PHE A 95 5.30 -17.50 -36.84
N ASN A 96 5.27 -16.41 -36.07
CA ASN A 96 6.46 -15.61 -35.77
C ASN A 96 6.93 -15.85 -34.31
N PRO A 97 8.02 -16.61 -34.08
CA PRO A 97 8.49 -16.92 -32.73
C PRO A 97 8.98 -15.68 -31.98
N VAL A 98 9.54 -14.69 -32.70
CA VAL A 98 10.07 -13.46 -32.10
C VAL A 98 8.95 -12.58 -31.55
N GLU A 99 7.83 -12.52 -32.27
CA GLU A 99 6.68 -11.72 -31.84
C GLU A 99 5.98 -12.34 -30.62
N GLN A 100 5.84 -13.67 -30.58
CA GLN A 100 5.30 -14.37 -29.41
C GLN A 100 6.19 -14.20 -28.17
N ALA A 101 7.50 -14.34 -28.32
CA ALA A 101 8.44 -14.10 -27.23
C ALA A 101 8.34 -12.66 -26.70
N ARG A 102 8.26 -11.66 -27.58
CA ARG A 102 8.08 -10.25 -27.17
C ARG A 102 6.78 -10.01 -26.41
N LYS A 103 5.66 -10.63 -26.83
CA LYS A 103 4.38 -10.52 -26.12
C LYS A 103 4.49 -11.12 -24.71
N LEU A 104 5.15 -12.26 -24.58
CA LEU A 104 5.34 -12.96 -23.31
C LEU A 104 6.25 -12.16 -22.36
N VAL A 105 7.37 -11.62 -22.86
CA VAL A 105 8.25 -10.74 -22.09
C VAL A 105 7.49 -9.54 -21.56
N ARG A 106 6.75 -8.81 -22.42
CA ARG A 106 5.95 -7.65 -21.98
C ARG A 106 4.95 -8.01 -20.89
N TYR A 107 4.31 -9.17 -20.98
CA TYR A 107 3.36 -9.64 -19.99
C TYR A 107 4.04 -9.93 -18.64
N VAL A 108 5.15 -10.66 -18.65
CA VAL A 108 5.95 -10.96 -17.45
C VAL A 108 6.48 -9.68 -16.80
N THR A 109 7.00 -8.74 -17.60
CA THR A 109 7.49 -7.45 -17.08
C THR A 109 6.38 -6.66 -16.39
N ARG A 110 5.16 -6.65 -16.94
CA ARG A 110 4.02 -5.97 -16.30
C ARG A 110 3.68 -6.59 -14.95
N ILE A 111 3.59 -7.91 -14.87
CA ILE A 111 3.30 -8.62 -13.60
C ILE A 111 4.39 -8.33 -12.57
N ALA A 112 5.66 -8.45 -12.96
CA ALA A 112 6.78 -8.20 -12.06
C ALA A 112 6.75 -6.78 -11.48
N LEU A 113 6.43 -5.78 -12.30
CA LEU A 113 6.34 -4.39 -11.87
C LEU A 113 5.18 -4.18 -10.87
N THR A 114 4.02 -4.80 -11.10
CA THR A 114 2.90 -4.76 -10.15
C THR A 114 3.27 -5.40 -8.81
N VAL A 115 3.93 -6.57 -8.82
CA VAL A 115 4.37 -7.25 -7.60
C VAL A 115 5.36 -6.41 -6.81
N VAL A 116 6.35 -5.81 -7.46
CA VAL A 116 7.35 -4.94 -6.81
C VAL A 116 6.67 -3.74 -6.13
N VAL A 117 5.70 -3.09 -6.78
CA VAL A 117 4.96 -1.97 -6.19
C VAL A 117 4.15 -2.41 -4.97
N VAL A 118 3.43 -3.53 -5.06
CA VAL A 118 2.62 -4.04 -3.93
C VAL A 118 3.51 -4.43 -2.74
N CYS A 119 4.61 -5.15 -2.99
CA CYS A 119 5.56 -5.53 -1.95
C CYS A 119 6.24 -4.30 -1.33
N GLY A 120 6.58 -3.29 -2.15
CA GLY A 120 7.16 -2.03 -1.66
C GLY A 120 6.20 -1.26 -0.75
N LEU A 121 4.91 -1.18 -1.12
CA LEU A 121 3.88 -0.55 -0.29
C LEU A 121 3.64 -1.34 1.01
N ALA A 122 3.59 -2.67 0.95
CA ALA A 122 3.42 -3.51 2.14
C ALA A 122 4.61 -3.37 3.10
N TYR A 123 5.83 -3.38 2.57
CA TYR A 123 7.05 -3.18 3.37
C TYR A 123 7.12 -1.77 3.97
N GLY A 124 6.74 -0.74 3.20
CA GLY A 124 6.62 0.63 3.69
C GLY A 124 5.59 0.75 4.82
N GLY A 125 4.42 0.13 4.65
CA GLY A 125 3.37 0.08 5.68
C GLY A 125 3.84 -0.61 6.97
N TYR A 126 4.54 -1.74 6.85
CA TYR A 126 5.12 -2.44 7.99
C TYR A 126 6.12 -1.58 8.76
N TRP A 127 7.00 -0.83 8.07
CA TRP A 127 7.95 0.08 8.73
C TRP A 127 7.28 1.26 9.43
N VAL A 128 6.19 1.77 8.86
CA VAL A 128 5.41 2.84 9.48
C VAL A 128 4.68 2.33 10.71
N ASP A 129 4.04 1.16 10.63
CA ASP A 129 3.35 0.52 11.76
C ASP A 129 4.33 0.14 12.88
N ALA A 130 5.49 -0.43 12.56
CA ALA A 130 6.54 -0.72 13.54
C ALA A 130 7.03 0.55 14.28
N LYS A 131 7.12 1.70 13.59
CA LYS A 131 7.44 2.99 14.22
C LYS A 131 6.29 3.57 15.04
N ILE A 132 5.05 3.32 14.65
CA ILE A 132 3.86 3.79 15.39
C ILE A 132 3.65 2.94 16.64
N GLN A 133 3.88 1.62 16.59
CA GLN A 133 3.78 0.74 17.75
C GLN A 133 4.86 1.04 18.81
N THR A 134 6.06 1.48 18.42
CA THR A 134 7.03 2.04 19.40
C THR A 134 6.55 3.33 20.07
N ARG A 135 5.51 3.98 19.53
CA ARG A 135 4.90 5.18 20.11
C ARG A 135 3.76 4.85 21.09
N ASP A 136 3.23 3.63 21.04
CA ASP A 136 2.34 3.05 22.06
C ASP A 136 3.11 2.45 23.24
N ASN A 137 4.38 2.82 23.39
CA ASN A 137 5.10 2.80 24.67
C ASN A 137 4.38 3.72 25.67
N ARG A 138 3.19 3.35 26.17
CA ARG A 138 2.93 3.59 27.60
C ARG A 138 4.01 2.77 28.29
N PRO A 139 5.04 3.36 28.89
CA PRO A 139 6.05 2.53 29.53
C PRO A 139 5.30 1.92 30.72
N PRO A 140 5.05 0.60 30.70
CA PRO A 140 4.18 -0.01 31.69
C PRO A 140 4.95 0.04 33.00
N GLY A 141 4.47 0.80 33.96
CA GLY A 141 4.98 0.67 35.33
C GLY A 141 4.67 1.82 36.25
N VAL A 142 4.50 3.06 35.77
CA VAL A 142 4.17 4.16 36.68
C VAL A 142 2.67 4.32 36.81
N PHE A 143 2.12 3.99 37.97
CA PHE A 143 0.72 4.20 38.34
C PHE A 143 0.58 5.48 39.14
N LEU A 144 -0.40 6.30 38.76
CA LEU A 144 -0.78 7.50 39.51
C LEU A 144 -2.06 7.23 40.30
N VAL A 145 -1.97 7.38 41.62
CA VAL A 145 -3.10 7.43 42.55
C VAL A 145 -3.21 8.86 43.06
N THR A 146 -4.43 9.40 43.05
CA THR A 146 -4.70 10.76 43.51
C THR A 146 -5.69 10.72 44.68
N LEU A 147 -5.34 11.43 45.75
CA LEU A 147 -6.20 11.66 46.91
C LEU A 147 -6.41 13.17 47.03
N ALA A 148 -7.58 13.63 46.64
CA ALA A 148 -8.01 15.01 46.77
C ALA A 148 -9.29 15.05 47.62
N PRO A 149 -9.54 16.12 48.39
CA PRO A 149 -10.83 16.34 49.04
C PRO A 149 -11.90 16.63 47.99
N ASP A 150 -13.11 16.08 48.18
CA ASP A 150 -14.24 16.36 47.30
C ASP A 150 -14.81 17.77 47.54
N GLN A 151 -14.72 18.28 48.78
CA GLN A 151 -15.17 19.61 49.18
C GLN A 151 -14.12 20.35 50.01
N VAL A 152 -13.98 21.64 49.76
CA VAL A 152 -13.09 22.56 50.51
C VAL A 152 -13.77 23.92 50.70
N GLU A 153 -13.46 24.61 51.79
CA GLU A 153 -13.95 25.96 52.04
C GLU A 153 -13.05 26.99 51.35
N VAL A 154 -13.64 28.07 50.81
CA VAL A 154 -12.89 29.23 50.28
C VAL A 154 -11.88 29.75 51.30
N GLU A 155 -10.69 30.14 50.85
CA GLU A 155 -9.57 30.62 51.69
C GLU A 155 -9.02 29.61 52.71
N SER A 156 -9.58 28.40 52.81
CA SER A 156 -9.06 27.35 53.69
C SER A 156 -8.00 26.50 52.98
N GLU A 157 -6.89 26.27 53.66
CA GLU A 157 -5.82 25.45 53.13
C GLU A 157 -6.25 23.98 53.03
N PHE A 158 -5.96 23.34 51.91
CA PHE A 158 -6.17 21.90 51.73
C PHE A 158 -4.96 21.26 51.06
N THR A 159 -4.95 19.93 51.01
CA THR A 159 -3.83 19.17 50.48
C THR A 159 -4.31 18.14 49.47
N ILE A 160 -3.63 18.07 48.33
CA ILE A 160 -3.78 17.00 47.35
C ILE A 160 -2.54 16.11 47.44
N ARG A 161 -2.75 14.79 47.50
CA ARG A 161 -1.66 13.80 47.50
C ARG A 161 -1.69 13.01 46.20
N PHE A 162 -0.54 12.93 45.55
CA PHE A 162 -0.30 12.12 44.36
C PHE A 162 0.71 11.03 44.73
N SER A 163 0.29 9.77 44.72
CA SER A 163 1.20 8.62 44.87
C SER A 163 1.57 8.10 43.49
N LEU A 164 2.86 8.18 43.17
CA LEU A 164 3.47 7.66 41.95
C LEU A 164 4.11 6.32 42.29
N GLN A 165 3.55 5.22 41.81
CA GLN A 165 4.04 3.87 42.08
C GLN A 165 4.74 3.33 40.83
N ASN A 166 6.02 2.99 40.93
CA ASN A 166 6.74 2.30 39.87
C ASN A 166 6.69 0.79 40.11
N LEU A 167 5.94 0.07 39.27
CA LEU A 167 5.78 -1.39 39.29
C LEU A 167 6.78 -2.13 38.40
N THR A 168 7.76 -1.43 37.82
CA THR A 168 8.86 -2.07 37.08
C THR A 168 10.08 -2.26 37.97
N ASP A 169 10.97 -3.17 37.58
CA ASP A 169 12.27 -3.36 38.24
C ASP A 169 13.27 -2.24 37.93
N ALA A 170 13.03 -1.43 36.89
CA ALA A 170 13.91 -0.37 36.44
C ALA A 170 13.48 1.00 36.99
N ASP A 171 14.42 1.90 37.19
CA ASP A 171 14.13 3.29 37.58
C ASP A 171 13.40 4.03 36.44
N THR A 172 12.44 4.89 36.80
CA THR A 172 11.59 5.61 35.82
C THR A 172 12.32 6.67 35.00
N GLY A 173 13.58 6.97 35.33
CA GLY A 173 14.23 8.22 34.95
C GLY A 173 13.50 9.44 35.54
N GLU A 174 13.85 10.63 35.06
CA GLU A 174 13.22 11.89 35.50
C GLU A 174 11.74 11.93 35.10
N LEU A 175 10.88 12.37 36.03
CA LEU A 175 9.44 12.48 35.83
C LEU A 175 9.01 13.94 35.78
N GLN A 176 7.99 14.23 34.98
CA GLN A 176 7.37 15.55 34.95
C GLN A 176 5.90 15.42 35.32
N LEU A 177 5.50 16.07 36.41
CA LEU A 177 4.10 16.18 36.81
C LEU A 177 3.51 17.44 36.17
N ARG A 178 2.48 17.29 35.34
CA ARG A 178 1.77 18.40 34.71
C ARG A 178 0.42 18.60 35.36
N LEU A 179 0.15 19.84 35.76
CA LEU A 179 -1.16 20.31 36.15
C LEU A 179 -1.67 21.35 35.13
N SER A 180 -2.98 21.40 34.92
CA SER A 180 -3.58 22.43 34.05
C SER A 180 -3.30 23.83 34.61
N GLU A 181 -2.97 24.80 33.75
CA GLU A 181 -2.74 26.18 34.20
C GLU A 181 -4.01 26.78 34.83
N ARG A 182 -5.20 26.35 34.38
CA ARG A 182 -6.50 26.76 34.96
C ARG A 182 -6.62 26.43 36.44
N LEU A 183 -5.99 25.36 36.90
CA LEU A 183 -5.97 25.01 38.33
C LEU A 183 -5.36 26.16 39.15
N PHE A 184 -4.34 26.84 38.62
CA PHE A 184 -3.67 27.96 39.29
C PHE A 184 -4.43 29.29 39.17
N GLU A 185 -5.50 29.35 38.38
CA GLU A 185 -6.44 30.48 38.36
C GLU A 185 -7.45 30.37 39.53
N TRP A 186 -7.75 29.15 39.97
CA TRP A 186 -8.73 28.85 41.03
C TRP A 186 -8.09 28.57 42.39
N PHE A 187 -6.85 28.09 42.39
CA PHE A 187 -6.13 27.67 43.59
C PHE A 187 -4.73 28.26 43.62
N GLU A 188 -4.36 28.88 44.73
CA GLU A 188 -2.99 29.30 45.02
C GLU A 188 -2.19 28.10 45.54
N LEU A 189 -1.08 27.77 44.89
CA LEU A 189 -0.15 26.75 45.37
C LEU A 189 0.72 27.34 46.48
N LEU A 190 0.56 26.83 47.70
CA LEU A 190 1.29 27.28 48.88
C LEU A 190 2.59 26.51 49.08
N GLU A 191 2.54 25.18 48.93
CA GLU A 191 3.66 24.29 49.24
C GLU A 191 3.63 23.02 48.38
N MET A 192 4.81 22.46 48.10
CA MET A 192 4.97 21.18 47.41
C MET A 192 6.12 20.37 48.02
N ASN A 193 5.90 19.08 48.26
CA ASN A 193 6.88 18.14 48.78
C ASN A 193 6.79 16.78 48.04
N PRO A 194 7.88 16.25 47.44
CA PRO A 194 9.22 16.84 47.36
C PRO A 194 9.26 18.11 46.52
N MET A 195 10.21 18.99 46.83
CA MET A 195 10.45 20.19 46.03
C MET A 195 10.88 19.76 44.62
N PRO A 196 10.25 20.31 43.57
CA PRO A 196 10.63 20.01 42.20
C PRO A 196 12.05 20.55 41.91
N ARG A 197 12.78 19.85 41.05
CA ARG A 197 14.10 20.29 40.55
C ARG A 197 13.99 21.54 39.69
N ASP A 198 12.93 21.61 38.90
CA ASP A 198 12.65 22.72 38.00
C ASP A 198 11.13 22.86 37.79
N MET A 199 10.71 24.05 37.41
CA MET A 199 9.32 24.40 37.16
C MET A 199 9.20 25.32 35.94
N PHE A 200 8.34 24.95 34.99
CA PHE A 200 8.09 25.75 33.80
C PHE A 200 6.64 25.62 33.31
N THR A 201 6.19 26.59 32.51
CA THR A 201 4.86 26.59 31.92
C THR A 201 4.96 26.41 30.41
N ARG A 202 4.20 25.45 29.84
CA ARG A 202 4.16 25.17 28.40
C ARG A 202 2.77 24.68 27.99
N GLY A 203 2.24 25.17 26.86
CA GLY A 203 0.99 24.66 26.29
C GLY A 203 -0.21 24.63 27.25
N GLY A 204 -0.35 25.67 28.10
CA GLY A 204 -1.46 25.77 29.06
C GLY A 204 -1.40 24.79 30.24
N GLY A 205 -0.24 24.21 30.52
CA GLY A 205 0.01 23.47 31.76
C GLY A 205 1.29 23.92 32.44
N ARG A 206 1.32 23.76 33.77
CA ARG A 206 2.49 23.94 34.61
C ARG A 206 3.13 22.59 34.86
N TYR A 207 4.43 22.51 34.61
CA TYR A 207 5.22 21.29 34.73
C TYR A 207 6.14 21.40 35.94
N PHE A 208 6.16 20.34 36.73
CA PHE A 208 7.01 20.17 37.91
C PHE A 208 7.94 18.99 37.67
N VAL A 209 9.24 19.25 37.56
CA VAL A 209 10.25 18.22 37.30
C VAL A 209 10.62 17.54 38.61
N LEU A 210 10.32 16.25 38.71
CA LEU A 210 10.55 15.40 39.88
C LEU A 210 11.75 14.48 39.67
N SER A 211 12.37 14.02 40.75
CA SER A 211 13.41 12.99 40.68
C SER A 211 12.87 11.64 40.19
N SER A 212 13.77 10.72 39.87
CA SER A 212 13.38 9.35 39.50
C SER A 212 12.71 8.61 40.65
N VAL A 213 11.78 7.73 40.30
CA VAL A 213 11.17 6.75 41.21
C VAL A 213 11.90 5.42 40.98
N PRO A 214 12.59 4.87 41.98
CA PRO A 214 13.25 3.58 41.83
C PRO A 214 12.29 2.45 41.43
N GLY A 215 12.84 1.36 40.88
CA GLY A 215 12.05 0.15 40.60
C GLY A 215 11.31 -0.37 41.84
N ASN A 216 10.08 -0.86 41.66
CA ASN A 216 9.20 -1.43 42.70
C ASN A 216 9.03 -0.53 43.94
N SER A 217 9.01 0.79 43.74
CA SER A 217 8.93 1.77 44.82
C SER A 217 7.84 2.82 44.57
N GLU A 218 7.57 3.66 45.57
CA GLU A 218 6.61 4.75 45.46
C GLU A 218 7.23 6.10 45.81
N MET A 219 6.73 7.15 45.16
CA MET A 219 6.99 8.54 45.49
C MET A 219 5.68 9.24 45.80
N LEU A 220 5.61 9.82 47.00
CA LEU A 220 4.48 10.63 47.42
C LEU A 220 4.77 12.11 47.15
N VAL A 221 3.96 12.72 46.29
CA VAL A 221 3.95 14.14 46.02
C VAL A 221 2.76 14.77 46.71
N VAL A 222 3.03 15.66 47.67
CA VAL A 222 2.05 16.37 48.47
C VAL A 222 2.06 17.83 48.03
N MET A 223 0.91 18.35 47.61
CA MET A 223 0.75 19.76 47.25
C MET A 223 -0.31 20.39 48.13
N LYS A 224 0.02 21.54 48.70
CA LYS A 224 -0.85 22.33 49.55
C LYS A 224 -1.38 23.52 48.77
N PHE A 225 -2.70 23.68 48.76
CA PHE A 225 -3.39 24.70 48.00
C PHE A 225 -4.30 25.54 48.89
N LYS A 226 -4.62 26.74 48.42
CA LYS A 226 -5.65 27.60 48.98
C LYS A 226 -6.61 28.06 47.87
N PRO A 227 -7.91 27.78 47.97
CA PRO A 227 -8.88 28.18 46.96
C PRO A 227 -9.15 29.68 47.02
N THR A 228 -9.21 30.33 45.86
CA THR A 228 -9.43 31.78 45.73
C THR A 228 -10.84 32.12 45.24
N GLN A 229 -11.59 31.13 44.73
CA GLN A 229 -12.91 31.30 44.13
C GLN A 229 -13.82 30.12 44.50
N THR A 230 -15.14 30.37 44.63
CA THR A 230 -16.15 29.32 44.80
C THR A 230 -16.48 28.64 43.48
N GLY A 231 -16.96 27.39 43.54
CA GLY A 231 -17.46 26.67 42.39
C GLY A 231 -16.97 25.23 42.30
N SER A 232 -17.40 24.52 41.26
CA SER A 232 -16.95 23.15 40.97
C SER A 232 -15.84 23.18 39.93
N HIS A 233 -14.66 22.67 40.29
CA HIS A 233 -13.45 22.79 39.50
C HIS A 233 -12.94 21.42 39.03
N HIS A 234 -12.87 21.26 37.70
CA HIS A 234 -12.29 20.06 37.08
C HIS A 234 -10.77 20.13 37.08
N CYS A 235 -10.15 19.14 37.70
CA CYS A 235 -8.71 19.03 37.82
C CYS A 235 -8.18 17.86 36.99
N LYS A 236 -7.12 18.10 36.23
CA LYS A 236 -6.42 17.09 35.44
C LYS A 236 -4.93 17.09 35.76
N VAL A 237 -4.42 15.92 36.07
CA VAL A 237 -3.00 15.68 36.35
C VAL A 237 -2.48 14.61 35.40
N THR A 238 -1.34 14.90 34.78
CA THR A 238 -0.68 13.98 33.84
C THR A 238 0.79 13.85 34.22
N VAL A 239 1.30 12.62 34.24
CA VAL A 239 2.71 12.31 34.51
C VAL A 239 3.39 11.97 33.20
N PHE A 240 4.51 12.62 32.91
CA PHE A 240 5.33 12.40 31.72
C PHE A 240 6.72 11.89 32.09
N SER A 241 7.37 11.21 31.15
CA SER A 241 8.82 11.00 31.15
C SER A 241 9.55 12.27 30.69
N SER A 242 10.88 12.28 30.87
CA SER A 242 11.77 13.29 30.27
C SER A 242 11.67 13.39 28.74
N GLU A 243 11.18 12.35 28.07
CA GLU A 243 10.97 12.29 26.62
C GLU A 243 9.54 12.66 26.21
N GLU A 244 8.77 13.30 27.09
CA GLU A 244 7.37 13.71 26.88
C GLU A 244 6.40 12.52 26.65
N VAL A 245 6.77 11.32 27.10
CA VAL A 245 5.88 10.14 27.03
C VAL A 245 4.94 10.14 28.22
N ILE A 246 3.64 9.98 27.99
CA ILE A 246 2.63 9.94 29.06
C ILE A 246 2.73 8.59 29.79
N TYR A 247 3.03 8.63 31.08
CA TYR A 247 2.99 7.47 31.98
C TYR A 247 1.57 7.22 32.50
N ALA A 248 0.95 8.25 33.09
CA ALA A 248 -0.33 8.13 33.75
C ALA A 248 -1.10 9.44 33.71
N GLU A 249 -2.43 9.33 33.80
CA GLU A 249 -3.33 10.47 33.79
C GLU A 249 -4.49 10.23 34.77
N ARG A 250 -4.85 11.26 35.54
CA ARG A 250 -6.00 11.25 36.44
C ARG A 250 -6.77 12.56 36.33
N GLU A 251 -8.08 12.43 36.47
CA GLU A 251 -9.02 13.53 36.51
C GLU A 251 -9.89 13.40 37.75
N PHE A 252 -10.20 14.53 38.38
CA PHE A 252 -11.02 14.60 39.59
C PHE A 252 -11.70 15.98 39.67
N TRP A 253 -12.67 16.12 40.57
CA TRP A 253 -13.40 17.36 40.80
C TRP A 253 -13.20 17.80 42.24
N ILE A 254 -13.16 19.11 42.47
CA ILE A 254 -13.16 19.72 43.80
C ILE A 254 -14.27 20.77 43.82
N ASP A 255 -15.18 20.65 44.78
CA ASP A 255 -16.21 21.64 45.03
C ASP A 255 -15.73 22.61 46.13
N VAL A 256 -15.65 23.89 45.78
CA VAL A 256 -15.27 24.96 46.70
C VAL A 256 -16.53 25.69 47.19
N ILE A 257 -16.79 25.62 48.48
CA ILE A 257 -17.95 26.22 49.16
C ILE A 257 -17.62 27.48 49.95
#